data_AF-E9HW66-F1
#
_entry.id   AF-E9HW66-F1
#
_cell.length_a   1.000
_cell.length_b   1.000
_cell.length_c   1.000
_cell.angle_alpha   90.00
_cell.angle_beta   90.00
_cell.angle_gamma   90.00
#
_symmetry.space_group_name_H-M   'P 1'
#
loop_
_entity.id
_entity.type
_entity.pdbx_description
1 polymer ?
#
loop_
_entity_poly.entity_id
_entity_poly.type
_entity_poly.pdbx_seq_one_letter_code
_entity_poly.pdbx_strand_id
1 'polypeptide(L)' 'ANPDAKCLYDDLLGHYNRLIRPVSNNSQVVTVGLGLHLTQLIDLDLKNQILTTNVWVE' A
#
# COMPACT_ATOMS: atom_id res chain seq x y z
N ALA A 1 -10.11 4.75 26.49
CA ALA A 1 -9.35 5.25 25.34
C ALA A 1 -8.08 5.90 25.86
N ASN A 2 -6.90 5.57 25.33
CA ASN A 2 -5.62 6.11 25.80
C ASN A 2 -5.45 7.55 25.25
N PRO A 3 -5.45 8.60 26.09
CA PRO A 3 -5.37 9.99 25.63
C PRO A 3 -4.05 10.33 24.93
N ASP A 4 -2.95 9.67 25.32
CA ASP A 4 -1.63 9.92 24.74
C ASP A 4 -1.55 9.43 23.29
N ALA A 5 -2.22 8.31 22.99
CA ALA A 5 -2.29 7.77 21.63
C ALA A 5 -3.04 8.72 20.67
N LYS A 6 -4.05 9.42 21.18
CA LYS A 6 -4.78 10.43 20.39
C LYS A 6 -3.90 11.64 20.09
N CYS A 7 -3.16 12.14 21.10
CA CYS A 7 -2.25 13.27 20.92
C CYS A 7 -1.17 12.95 19.87
N LEU A 8 -0.60 11.74 19.92
CA LEU A 8 0.41 11.30 18.96
C LEU A 8 -0.15 11.20 17.52
N TYR A 9 -1.37 10.68 17.37
CA TYR A 9 -2.04 10.59 16.07
C TYR A 9 -2.26 11.99 15.46
N ASP A 10 -2.78 12.92 16.26
CA ASP A 10 -3.06 14.29 15.83
C ASP A 10 -1.77 15.04 15.47
N ASP A 11 -0.68 14.83 16.21
CA ASP A 11 0.63 15.44 15.93
C ASP A 11 1.28 14.88 14.65
N LEU A 12 1.29 13.56 14.46
CA LEU A 12 1.89 12.93 13.28
C LEU A 12 1.11 13.22 12.00
N LEU A 13 -0.22 13.27 12.05
CA LEU A 13 -1.06 13.40 10.87
C LEU A 13 -1.62 14.80 10.64
N GLY A 14 -1.56 15.70 11.64
CA GLY A 14 -2.07 17.07 11.53
C GLY A 14 -1.40 17.89 10.44
N HIS A 15 -0.13 17.61 10.12
CA HIS A 15 0.64 18.28 9.07
C HIS A 15 1.06 17.35 7.91
N TYR A 16 0.61 16.10 7.90
CA TYR A 16 0.99 15.14 6.87
C TYR A 16 0.16 15.33 5.59
N ASN A 17 0.81 15.76 4.51
CA ASN A 17 0.17 15.86 3.20
C ASN A 17 0.26 14.52 2.44
N ARG A 18 -0.88 13.88 2.21
CA ARG A 18 -0.96 12.56 1.54
C ARG A 18 -0.79 12.63 0.01
N LEU A 19 -0.87 13.81 -0.57
CA LEU A 19 -0.73 14.02 -2.02
C LEU A 19 0.73 14.19 -2.44
N ILE A 20 1.64 14.42 -1.48
CA ILE A 20 3.07 14.54 -1.76
C ILE A 20 3.78 13.22 -1.47
N ARG A 21 4.81 12.93 -2.28
CA ARG A 21 5.67 11.78 -2.06
C ARG A 21 6.42 11.97 -0.71
N PRO A 22 6.38 10.99 0.20
CA PRO A 22 7.00 11.11 1.52
C PRO A 22 8.52 10.96 1.42
N VAL A 23 9.20 12.05 1.05
CA VAL A 23 10.65 12.10 0.96
C VAL A 23 11.16 13.44 1.50
N SER A 24 12.26 13.41 2.25
CA SER A 24 12.87 14.65 2.76
C SER A 24 13.53 15.46 1.64
N ASN A 25 13.99 14.79 0.58
CA ASN A 25 14.60 15.43 -0.59
C ASN A 25 13.97 14.91 -1.88
N ASN A 26 13.48 15.82 -2.72
CA ASN A 26 12.85 15.50 -4.00
C ASN A 26 13.76 14.76 -4.99
N SER A 27 15.08 14.83 -4.82
CA SER A 27 16.05 14.12 -5.68
C SER A 27 16.23 12.64 -5.30
N GLN A 28 15.73 12.22 -4.14
CA GLN A 28 15.87 10.84 -3.66
C GLN A 28 14.73 9.96 -4.19
N VAL A 29 15.07 8.72 -4.54
CA VAL A 29 14.13 7.69 -5.01
C VAL A 29 13.50 7.00 -3.81
N VAL A 30 12.18 6.84 -3.82
CA VAL A 30 11.46 6.01 -2.86
C VAL A 30 11.43 4.58 -3.40
N THR A 31 12.11 3.67 -2.73
CA THR A 31 12.11 2.24 -3.09
C THR A 31 10.91 1.56 -2.44
N VAL A 32 10.02 1.00 -3.26
CA VAL A 32 8.85 0.25 -2.78
C VAL A 32 9.12 -1.23 -3.03
N GLY A 33 9.17 -2.00 -1.95
CA GLY A 33 9.12 -3.46 -2.03
C GLY A 33 7.67 -3.87 -2.24
N LEU A 34 7.42 -4.72 -3.23
CA LEU A 34 6.09 -5.28 -3.49
C LEU A 34 6.13 -6.77 -3.16
N GLY A 35 5.35 -7.17 -2.16
CA GLY A 35 5.07 -8.58 -1.86
C GLY A 35 3.73 -8.97 -2.46
N LEU A 36 3.66 -10.11 -3.13
CA LEU A 36 2.40 -10.67 -3.63
C LEU A 36 2.22 -12.06 -3.06
N HIS A 37 1.11 -12.28 -2.37
CA HIS A 37 0.72 -13.61 -1.89
C HIS A 37 -0.50 -14.09 -2.64
N LEU A 38 -0.30 -15.10 -3.49
CA LEU A 38 -1.39 -15.75 -4.22
C LEU A 38 -2.24 -16.56 -3.23
N THR A 39 -3.53 -16.26 -3.18
CA THR A 39 -4.49 -17.03 -2.36
C THR A 39 -5.08 -18.18 -3.16
N GLN A 40 -5.63 -17.88 -4.34
CA GLN A 40 -6.35 -18.87 -5.15
C GLN A 40 -6.35 -18.51 -6.64
N LEU A 41 -6.31 -19.55 -7.48
CA LEU A 41 -6.63 -19.51 -8.89
C LEU A 41 -8.16 -19.62 -9.08
N ILE A 42 -8.81 -18.57 -9.61
CA ILE A 42 -10.28 -18.53 -9.75
C ILE A 42 -10.70 -19.20 -11.05
N ASP A 43 -10.15 -18.75 -12.18
CA ASP A 43 -10.54 -19.25 -13.51
C ASP A 43 -9.46 -19.03 -14.56
N LEU A 44 -9.49 -19.87 -15.60
CA LEU A 44 -8.58 -19.88 -16.74
C LEU A 44 -9.36 -20.02 -18.04
N ASP A 45 -9.46 -18.94 -18.80
CA ASP A 45 -10.00 -18.97 -20.16
C ASP A 45 -8.85 -19.01 -21.16
N LEU A 46 -8.54 -20.21 -21.66
CA LEU A 46 -7.47 -20.43 -22.64
C LEU A 46 -7.80 -19.85 -24.02
N LYS A 47 -9.10 -19.73 -24.37
CA LYS A 47 -9.53 -19.22 -25.67
C LYS A 47 -9.36 -17.71 -25.75
N ASN A 48 -9.64 -17.02 -24.64
CA ASN A 48 -9.50 -15.57 -24.52
C ASN A 48 -8.19 -15.13 -23.83
N GLN A 49 -7.36 -16.08 -23.36
CA GLN A 49 -6.11 -15.86 -22.63
C GLN A 49 -6.27 -15.05 -21.34
N ILE A 50 -7.34 -15.32 -20.59
CA ILE A 50 -7.66 -14.60 -19.35
C ILE A 50 -7.39 -15.53 -18.17
N LEU A 51 -6.58 -15.04 -17.23
CA LEU A 51 -6.28 -15.68 -15.96
C LEU A 51 -6.84 -14.80 -14.82
N THR A 52 -7.77 -15.35 -14.04
CA THR A 52 -8.35 -14.66 -12.89
C THR A 52 -7.82 -15.28 -11.59
N THR A 53 -7.17 -14.48 -10.74
CA THR A 53 -6.59 -14.94 -9.46
C THR A 53 -6.87 -13.97 -8.33
N ASN A 54 -6.97 -14.49 -7.11
CA ASN A 54 -7.04 -13.71 -5.89
C ASN A 54 -5.66 -13.59 -5.27
N VAL A 55 -5.19 -12.35 -5.07
CA VAL A 55 -3.85 -12.04 -4.55
C VAL A 55 -3.97 -11.00 -3.43
N TRP A 56 -3.18 -11.16 -2.38
CA TRP A 56 -2.93 -10.13 -1.37
C TRP A 56 -1.67 -9.36 -1.72
N VAL A 57 -1.71 -8.03 -1.58
CA VAL A 57 -0.56 -7.15 -1.74
C VAL A 57 -0.03 -6.79 -0.35
N GLU A 58 1.27 -6.96 -0.15
CA GLU A 58 2.02 -6.52 1.02
C GLU A 58 2.90 -5.31 0.71
#